data_AF-A0A7W8QY20-F1
#
_entry.id   AF-A0A7W8QY20-F1
#
_cell.length_a   1.000
_cell.length_b   1.000
_cell.length_c   1.000
_cell.angle_alpha   90.00
_cell.angle_beta   90.00
_cell.angle_gamma   90.00
#
_symmetry.space_group_name_H-M   'P 1'
#
loop_
_entity.id
_entity.type
_entity.pdbx_description
1 polymer ?
#
loop_
_entity_poly.entity_id
_entity_poly.type
_entity_poly.pdbx_seq_one_letter_code
_entity_poly.pdbx_strand_id
1 'polypeptide(L)'
;MKPLIYYAIFMAMALSLPKFAKAQTNLLGVWRLKEFKKIKGPDYANGIPLIIKIEQKQDGMAIEKTSNLGDRDTVIKASLVHGLWRDYTKTGKKRKISFKQDKENNIWLRQTEIYTEDDTTKVQTLDKETFIVYGGINDNVLLKFTREYNTKNESINNEDFLAEGFYEKVTPEQLTKETARGKGINFVEGLNWEQIKAKARAENKLIFLDCYATWCIPCKMMDRNVYPLNMVGEAMNDAFIAVKVQMDSTKKDAAATKLLYPLARQIEKEYSISVLPSYLFFSADGTPLHKAVGQQNPKQFIELLTNAGNPEYQLYTLLNKARQKELPWTEYITIAKKLRDEFGEMKLAEEVAGIYNQQYLNKLAKKELLAKPILDFIGEYYGMVKSSDKIFQLSLKHPHLVDSIKAYEGGGWAAVLVKKTIIRENIQPFLQEAEKTGKSPSWQEMEIQLTKKYSKKLAVQYVLKAKLDWYEKKKNWNSFFQYLTPYVANYDINTMDRRQLYHLHWCVWYVFKYCNDKALMQMALRWIDPVIERWVNQGTEINAPMDTKACLLYKMGRKEEAIKLQQSILEMFPDMASGTQIRINAMLKGEEIWLTFR
;
A
#
# COMPACT_ATOMS: atom_id res chain seq x y z
N MET A 1 38.44 -19.58 3.62
CA MET A 1 37.66 -20.25 2.55
C MET A 1 36.21 -19.74 2.47
N LYS A 2 36.02 -18.44 2.19
CA LYS A 2 34.69 -17.83 1.95
C LYS A 2 34.57 -16.81 0.78
N PRO A 3 35.51 -16.67 -0.18
CA PRO A 3 35.27 -15.80 -1.35
C PRO A 3 34.80 -16.53 -2.63
N LEU A 4 34.70 -17.87 -2.62
CA LEU A 4 34.34 -18.67 -3.82
C LEU A 4 32.83 -18.95 -4.00
N ILE A 5 32.00 -18.67 -2.99
CA ILE A 5 30.56 -19.03 -3.03
C ILE A 5 29.72 -17.97 -3.77
N TYR A 6 30.14 -16.70 -3.80
CA TYR A 6 29.39 -15.66 -4.51
C TYR A 6 29.54 -15.71 -6.04
N TYR A 7 30.64 -16.26 -6.56
CA TYR A 7 30.86 -16.43 -8.01
C TYR A 7 30.01 -17.57 -8.60
N ALA A 8 29.72 -18.61 -7.80
CA ALA A 8 28.95 -19.77 -8.23
C ALA A 8 27.43 -19.51 -8.30
N ILE A 9 26.90 -18.64 -7.42
CA ILE A 9 25.47 -18.31 -7.39
C ILE A 9 25.09 -17.40 -8.57
N PHE A 10 26.00 -16.58 -9.09
CA PHE A 10 25.75 -15.72 -10.25
C PHE A 10 25.71 -16.50 -11.58
N MET A 11 26.47 -17.59 -11.72
CA MET A 11 26.38 -18.46 -12.90
C MET A 11 25.06 -19.24 -12.95
N ALA A 12 24.46 -19.59 -11.80
CA ALA A 12 23.26 -20.42 -11.75
C ALA A 12 21.98 -19.68 -12.19
N MET A 13 21.90 -18.34 -12.03
CA MET A 13 20.75 -17.55 -12.49
C MET A 13 20.82 -17.10 -13.97
N ALA A 14 21.96 -17.30 -14.64
CA ALA A 14 22.10 -17.00 -16.07
C ALA A 14 21.51 -18.10 -16.99
N LEU A 15 21.08 -19.23 -16.42
CA LEU A 15 20.71 -20.45 -17.16
C LEU A 15 19.22 -20.61 -17.51
N SER A 16 18.37 -19.58 -17.33
CA SER A 16 16.94 -19.65 -17.71
C SER A 16 16.47 -18.60 -18.72
N LEU A 17 17.38 -17.94 -19.45
CA LEU A 17 17.03 -17.09 -20.58
C LEU A 17 17.35 -17.80 -21.91
N PRO A 18 16.50 -17.64 -22.95
CA PRO A 18 16.70 -18.32 -24.23
C PRO A 18 18.05 -17.94 -24.82
N LYS A 19 18.73 -18.92 -25.44
CA LYS A 19 20.05 -18.76 -26.08
C LYS A 19 19.98 -17.71 -27.19
N PHE A 20 20.32 -16.46 -26.88
CA PHE A 20 20.51 -15.41 -27.87
C PHE A 20 21.84 -15.63 -28.61
N ALA A 21 21.82 -15.49 -29.94
CA ALA A 21 22.98 -15.66 -30.79
C ALA A 21 24.09 -14.63 -30.48
N LYS A 22 25.33 -15.11 -30.39
CA LYS A 22 26.54 -14.30 -30.14
C LYS A 22 26.90 -13.43 -31.35
N ALA A 23 26.33 -12.23 -31.44
CA ALA A 23 26.99 -11.12 -32.12
C ALA A 23 27.97 -10.47 -31.14
N GLN A 24 29.20 -10.20 -31.60
CA GLN A 24 30.27 -9.53 -30.85
C GLN A 24 29.85 -8.08 -30.54
N THR A 25 28.98 -7.90 -29.55
CA THR A 25 28.43 -6.60 -29.18
C THR A 25 29.48 -5.87 -28.34
N ASN A 26 30.13 -4.88 -28.96
CA ASN A 26 31.17 -4.10 -28.32
C ASN A 26 30.54 -3.09 -27.34
N LEU A 27 31.06 -3.04 -26.11
CA LEU A 27 30.70 -2.11 -25.04
C LEU A 27 30.90 -0.63 -25.44
N LEU A 28 31.67 -0.35 -26.49
CA LEU A 28 31.91 1.00 -27.00
C LEU A 28 30.62 1.69 -27.48
N GLY A 29 30.51 2.99 -27.18
CA GLY A 29 29.40 3.85 -27.60
C GLY A 29 28.88 4.73 -26.47
N VAL A 30 27.79 5.42 -26.75
CA VAL A 30 27.05 6.19 -25.75
C VAL A 30 25.83 5.37 -25.32
N TRP A 31 25.68 5.19 -24.02
CA TRP A 31 24.60 4.43 -23.41
C TRP A 31 23.76 5.35 -22.54
N ARG A 32 22.44 5.32 -22.74
CA ARG A 32 21.45 6.12 -22.03
C ARG A 32 20.64 5.25 -21.08
N LEU A 33 20.49 5.67 -19.83
CA LEU A 33 19.68 4.96 -18.84
C LEU A 33 18.22 4.89 -19.32
N LYS A 34 17.71 3.68 -19.47
CA LYS A 34 16.36 3.34 -19.92
C LYS A 34 15.47 2.85 -18.78
N GLU A 35 16.04 2.15 -17.80
CA GLU A 35 15.26 1.63 -16.68
C GLU A 35 16.12 1.58 -15.42
N PHE A 36 15.58 2.08 -14.32
CA PHE A 36 16.20 2.03 -13.00
C PHE A 36 15.55 0.91 -12.18
N LYS A 37 16.36 0.00 -11.61
CA LYS A 37 15.83 -1.21 -10.93
C LYS A 37 16.06 -1.25 -9.43
N LYS A 38 17.19 -0.76 -8.90
CA LYS A 38 17.46 -0.83 -7.45
C LYS A 38 18.54 0.16 -6.99
N ILE A 39 18.35 0.80 -5.83
CA ILE A 39 19.42 1.39 -5.00
C ILE A 39 19.26 0.87 -3.56
N LYS A 40 20.37 0.53 -2.91
CA LYS A 40 20.50 0.36 -1.46
C LYS A 40 21.63 1.31 -0.99
N GLY A 41 21.46 2.03 0.11
CA GLY A 41 22.47 2.96 0.69
C GLY A 41 22.06 4.45 0.78
N PRO A 42 22.79 5.30 1.54
CA PRO A 42 22.51 6.73 1.77
C PRO A 42 22.56 7.58 0.51
N ASP A 43 21.98 8.78 0.61
CA ASP A 43 21.66 9.60 -0.55
C ASP A 43 22.84 9.80 -1.52
N TYR A 44 24.04 10.17 -1.07
CA TYR A 44 25.20 10.35 -1.96
C TYR A 44 25.63 9.09 -2.77
N ALA A 45 25.04 7.93 -2.52
CA ALA A 45 25.22 6.69 -3.28
C ALA A 45 24.33 6.56 -4.53
N ASN A 46 23.52 7.57 -4.89
CA ASN A 46 22.75 7.63 -6.15
C ASN A 46 23.60 7.79 -7.43
N GLY A 47 24.80 7.21 -7.45
CA GLY A 47 25.72 7.28 -8.58
C GLY A 47 25.38 6.32 -9.72
N ILE A 48 24.10 6.14 -10.08
CA ILE A 48 23.72 5.53 -11.35
C ILE A 48 23.86 6.62 -12.43
N PRO A 49 24.71 6.43 -13.43
CA PRO A 49 24.85 7.38 -14.52
C PRO A 49 23.56 7.52 -15.34
N LEU A 50 23.23 8.72 -15.77
CA LEU A 50 22.21 8.93 -16.80
C LEU A 50 22.78 8.56 -18.18
N ILE A 51 24.03 8.94 -18.42
CA ILE A 51 24.77 8.65 -19.63
C ILE A 51 26.08 7.95 -19.25
N ILE A 52 26.41 6.88 -19.97
CA ILE A 52 27.70 6.22 -19.92
C ILE A 52 28.29 6.28 -21.32
N LYS A 53 29.39 7.00 -21.47
CA LYS A 53 30.13 7.09 -22.73
C LYS A 53 31.41 6.26 -22.62
N ILE A 54 31.56 5.31 -23.53
CA ILE A 54 32.67 4.36 -23.53
C ILE A 54 33.41 4.44 -24.86
N GLU A 55 34.68 4.81 -24.81
CA GLU A 55 35.54 4.99 -25.98
C GLU A 55 36.83 4.18 -25.86
N GLN A 56 37.29 3.63 -26.97
CA GLN A 56 38.63 3.08 -27.09
C GLN A 56 39.65 4.23 -27.24
N LYS A 57 40.73 4.20 -26.45
CA LYS A 57 41.89 5.09 -26.54
C LYS A 57 43.14 4.27 -26.85
N GLN A 58 44.23 4.96 -27.21
CA GLN A 58 45.52 4.33 -27.54
C GLN A 58 46.02 3.42 -26.41
N ASP A 59 45.88 3.87 -25.16
CA ASP A 59 46.40 3.12 -24.02
C ASP A 59 45.37 2.17 -23.41
N GLY A 60 44.06 2.31 -23.68
CA GLY A 60 43.02 1.46 -23.10
C GLY A 60 41.59 1.98 -23.32
N MET A 61 40.70 1.87 -22.33
CA MET A 61 39.31 2.34 -22.44
C MET A 61 39.03 3.53 -21.53
N ALA A 62 38.33 4.52 -22.08
CA ALA A 62 37.80 5.66 -21.33
C ALA A 62 36.31 5.44 -21.07
N ILE A 63 35.90 5.57 -19.81
CA ILE A 63 34.50 5.51 -19.39
C ILE A 63 34.16 6.85 -18.73
N GLU A 64 33.31 7.63 -19.38
CA GLU A 64 32.78 8.89 -18.89
C GLU A 64 31.32 8.69 -18.46
N LYS A 65 30.93 9.28 -17.33
CA LYS A 65 29.63 9.06 -16.71
C LYS A 65 29.03 10.39 -16.26
N THR A 66 27.84 10.70 -16.76
CA THR A 66 27.10 11.91 -16.36
C THR A 66 26.02 11.53 -15.35
N SER A 67 25.95 12.24 -14.21
CA SER A 67 24.94 12.05 -13.15
C SER A 67 24.10 13.32 -12.99
N ASN A 68 22.87 13.18 -12.47
CA ASN A 68 22.00 14.31 -12.12
C ASN A 68 22.46 15.13 -10.89
N LEU A 69 23.44 14.66 -10.13
CA LEU A 69 23.97 15.34 -8.93
C LEU A 69 25.26 16.13 -9.20
N GLY A 70 25.53 16.42 -10.47
CA GLY A 70 26.77 17.01 -10.95
C GLY A 70 27.72 15.97 -11.52
N ASP A 71 28.59 16.42 -12.43
CA ASP A 71 29.58 15.59 -13.08
C ASP A 71 30.51 14.97 -12.03
N ARG A 72 30.42 13.65 -11.85
CA ARG A 72 31.52 12.91 -11.23
C ARG A 72 32.56 12.73 -12.31
N ASP A 73 33.26 13.82 -12.61
CA ASP A 73 34.40 13.82 -13.52
C ASP A 73 35.36 12.72 -13.11
N THR A 74 35.27 11.65 -13.86
CA THR A 74 36.29 10.63 -13.93
C THR A 74 36.45 10.36 -15.42
N VAL A 75 37.10 11.30 -16.11
CA VAL A 75 37.87 10.93 -17.30
C VAL A 75 38.96 9.98 -16.79
N ILE A 76 38.63 8.71 -16.61
CA ILE A 76 39.61 7.69 -16.28
C ILE A 76 40.20 7.25 -17.61
N LYS A 77 41.42 7.71 -17.87
CA LYS A 77 42.29 7.07 -18.86
C LYS A 77 42.76 5.74 -18.26
N ALA A 78 41.96 4.68 -18.36
CA ALA A 78 42.38 3.36 -17.91
C ALA A 78 43.08 2.65 -19.05
N SER A 79 44.39 2.45 -18.93
CA SER A 79 45.10 1.58 -19.84
C SER A 79 44.64 0.12 -19.67
N LEU A 80 44.40 -0.59 -20.77
CA LEU A 80 44.12 -2.04 -20.77
C LEU A 80 45.37 -2.87 -20.42
N VAL A 81 46.50 -2.21 -20.18
CA VAL A 81 47.79 -2.84 -19.90
C VAL A 81 48.22 -2.45 -18.48
N HIS A 82 48.03 -3.38 -17.55
CA HIS A 82 48.70 -3.47 -16.25
C HIS A 82 48.60 -2.26 -15.29
N GLY A 83 47.81 -2.45 -14.22
CA GLY A 83 48.12 -1.93 -12.88
C GLY A 83 48.65 -0.50 -12.79
N LEU A 84 47.87 0.48 -13.20
CA LEU A 84 48.19 1.90 -12.95
C LEU A 84 48.11 2.19 -11.44
N TRP A 85 49.25 2.21 -10.77
CA TRP A 85 49.45 2.93 -9.52
C TRP A 85 49.77 4.38 -9.86
N ARG A 86 48.75 5.24 -9.82
CA ARG A 86 48.80 6.66 -9.44
C ARG A 86 47.57 7.33 -9.99
N ASP A 87 46.66 7.61 -9.08
CA ASP A 87 45.85 8.81 -9.10
C ASP A 87 45.35 8.97 -7.67
N TYR A 88 45.69 10.05 -7.01
CA TYR A 88 45.13 10.33 -5.70
C TYR A 88 43.63 10.62 -5.84
N THR A 89 42.82 10.27 -4.85
CA THR A 89 41.48 10.85 -4.75
C THR A 89 41.61 12.37 -4.62
N LYS A 90 40.52 13.13 -4.84
CA LYS A 90 40.50 14.58 -4.53
C LYS A 90 40.90 14.88 -3.08
N THR A 91 40.82 13.89 -2.19
CA THR A 91 41.18 13.95 -0.78
C THR A 91 42.57 13.38 -0.47
N GLY A 92 43.42 13.11 -1.47
CA GLY A 92 44.80 12.66 -1.25
C GLY A 92 45.01 11.16 -0.98
N LYS A 93 43.97 10.31 -1.08
CA LYS A 93 44.09 8.86 -0.83
C LYS A 93 44.59 8.10 -2.05
N LYS A 94 45.40 7.06 -1.85
CA LYS A 94 45.87 6.17 -2.93
C LYS A 94 44.72 5.33 -3.47
N ARG A 95 44.56 5.29 -4.81
CA ARG A 95 43.56 4.45 -5.50
C ARG A 95 44.19 3.54 -6.54
N LYS A 96 43.63 2.34 -6.73
CA LYS A 96 43.96 1.39 -7.79
C LYS A 96 42.70 1.04 -8.57
N ILE A 97 42.74 1.13 -9.89
CA ILE A 97 41.62 0.80 -10.77
C ILE A 97 42.05 -0.38 -11.64
N SER A 98 41.19 -1.39 -11.76
CA SER A 98 41.37 -2.52 -12.67
C SER A 98 40.13 -2.70 -13.53
N PHE A 99 40.33 -3.16 -14.77
CA PHE A 99 39.27 -3.40 -15.73
C PHE A 99 39.49 -4.77 -16.38
N LYS A 100 38.49 -5.64 -16.36
CA LYS A 100 38.56 -7.02 -16.88
C LYS A 100 37.35 -7.32 -17.76
N GLN A 101 37.56 -8.13 -18.79
CA GLN A 101 36.49 -8.65 -19.64
C GLN A 101 36.42 -10.17 -19.48
N ASP A 102 35.23 -10.67 -19.17
CA ASP A 102 34.84 -12.06 -19.39
C ASP A 102 34.16 -12.13 -20.77
N LYS A 103 34.91 -12.68 -21.74
CA LYS A 103 34.48 -12.78 -23.14
C LYS A 103 33.40 -13.84 -23.35
N GLU A 104 33.27 -14.83 -22.45
CA GLU A 104 32.31 -15.91 -22.61
C GLU A 104 30.89 -15.45 -22.27
N ASN A 105 30.78 -14.61 -21.24
CA ASN A 105 29.52 -14.12 -20.70
C ASN A 105 29.18 -12.67 -21.10
N ASN A 106 30.03 -12.02 -21.93
CA ASN A 106 29.92 -10.58 -22.27
C ASN A 106 29.78 -9.70 -21.02
N ILE A 107 30.66 -9.94 -20.04
CA ILE A 107 30.70 -9.17 -18.79
C ILE A 107 31.98 -8.37 -18.77
N TRP A 108 31.88 -7.08 -18.47
CA TRP A 108 33.02 -6.23 -18.17
C TRP A 108 32.94 -5.78 -16.72
N LEU A 109 34.05 -5.91 -15.99
CA LEU A 109 34.16 -5.58 -14.58
C LEU A 109 35.21 -4.49 -14.38
N ARG A 110 34.78 -3.34 -13.85
CA ARG A 110 35.65 -2.29 -13.33
C ARG A 110 35.69 -2.40 -11.80
N GLN A 111 36.87 -2.47 -11.22
CA GLN A 111 37.05 -2.49 -9.77
C GLN A 111 38.00 -1.38 -9.34
N THR A 112 37.56 -0.56 -8.40
CA THR A 112 38.36 0.51 -7.77
C THR A 112 38.60 0.19 -6.30
N GLU A 113 39.86 0.14 -5.90
CA GLU A 113 40.32 -0.07 -4.52
C GLU A 113 40.93 1.23 -4.01
N ILE A 114 40.47 1.72 -2.86
CA ILE A 114 41.05 2.89 -2.17
C ILE A 114 41.68 2.40 -0.88
N TYR A 115 42.93 2.78 -0.66
CA TYR A 115 43.73 2.37 0.49
C TYR A 115 43.78 3.48 1.55
N THR A 116 44.11 3.10 2.78
CA THR A 116 44.43 4.06 3.85
C THR A 116 45.70 4.86 3.50
N GLU A 117 45.81 6.10 3.99
CA GLU A 117 46.93 7.00 3.65
C GLU A 117 48.30 6.39 3.98
N ASP A 118 48.38 5.62 5.08
CA ASP A 118 49.64 5.10 5.63
C ASP A 118 49.95 3.64 5.25
N ASP A 119 49.02 2.91 4.60
CA ASP A 119 49.18 1.47 4.32
C ASP A 119 48.53 1.07 2.99
N THR A 120 49.35 0.66 2.02
CA THR A 120 48.92 0.20 0.68
C THR A 120 48.47 -1.26 0.64
N THR A 121 48.49 -1.97 1.77
CA THR A 121 48.07 -3.38 1.87
C THR A 121 46.63 -3.52 2.36
N LYS A 122 46.06 -2.47 2.97
CA LYS A 122 44.69 -2.47 3.50
C LYS A 122 43.75 -1.63 2.65
N VAL A 123 42.87 -2.30 1.91
CA VAL A 123 41.76 -1.65 1.19
C VAL A 123 40.74 -1.12 2.21
N GLN A 124 40.55 0.19 2.22
CA GLN A 124 39.53 0.90 3.00
C GLN A 124 38.18 0.92 2.27
N THR A 125 38.19 1.10 0.95
CA THR A 125 36.97 1.17 0.13
C THR A 125 37.13 0.39 -1.17
N LEU A 126 36.08 -0.33 -1.56
CA LEU A 126 36.00 -1.13 -2.78
C LEU A 126 34.75 -0.73 -3.57
N ASP A 127 34.91 -0.34 -4.82
CA ASP A 127 33.83 0.04 -5.75
C ASP A 127 33.90 -0.84 -7.00
N LYS A 128 32.93 -1.73 -7.18
CA LYS A 128 32.83 -2.66 -8.30
C LYS A 128 31.69 -2.24 -9.22
N GLU A 129 31.97 -2.21 -10.51
CA GLU A 129 31.00 -1.88 -11.54
C GLU A 129 31.01 -2.96 -12.61
N THR A 130 29.85 -3.56 -12.84
CA THR A 130 29.64 -4.65 -13.78
C THR A 130 28.78 -4.13 -14.94
N PHE A 131 29.27 -4.35 -16.16
CA PHE A 131 28.60 -4.02 -17.41
C PHE A 131 28.29 -5.33 -18.12
N ILE A 132 27.03 -5.57 -18.46
CA ILE A 132 26.61 -6.77 -19.21
C ILE A 132 25.84 -6.31 -20.44
N VAL A 133 26.36 -6.64 -21.62
CA VAL A 133 25.73 -6.25 -22.89
C VAL A 133 24.89 -7.41 -23.42
N TYR A 134 23.61 -7.14 -23.66
CA TYR A 134 22.66 -8.06 -24.25
C TYR A 134 22.41 -7.66 -25.71
N GLY A 135 22.58 -8.62 -26.63
CA GLY A 135 22.09 -8.48 -28.01
C GLY A 135 20.60 -8.82 -28.05
N GLY A 136 19.75 -7.85 -28.38
CA GLY A 136 18.31 -8.05 -28.50
C GLY A 136 17.86 -8.50 -29.89
N ILE A 137 16.60 -8.93 -29.98
CA ILE A 137 15.86 -9.11 -31.23
C ILE A 137 15.54 -7.72 -31.79
N ASN A 138 15.70 -7.51 -33.11
CA ASN A 138 15.53 -6.24 -33.83
C ASN A 138 16.61 -5.16 -33.54
N ASP A 139 17.89 -5.53 -33.49
CA ASP A 139 19.06 -4.62 -33.34
C ASP A 139 19.10 -3.74 -32.06
N ASN A 140 18.18 -3.96 -31.11
CA ASN A 140 18.18 -3.26 -29.83
C ASN A 140 19.25 -3.85 -28.90
N VAL A 141 20.37 -3.15 -28.78
CA VAL A 141 21.43 -3.50 -27.83
C VAL A 141 21.15 -2.85 -26.47
N LEU A 142 21.10 -3.67 -25.41
CA LEU A 142 20.90 -3.20 -24.04
C LEU A 142 22.16 -3.43 -23.21
N LEU A 143 22.45 -2.51 -22.30
CA LEU A 143 23.52 -2.62 -21.32
C LEU A 143 22.90 -2.65 -19.92
N LYS A 144 23.13 -3.72 -19.16
CA LYS A 144 22.89 -3.72 -17.72
C LYS A 144 24.13 -3.24 -17.00
N PHE A 145 23.96 -2.23 -16.16
CA PHE A 145 24.98 -1.71 -15.27
C PHE A 145 24.61 -2.03 -13.82
N THR A 146 25.55 -2.63 -13.10
CA THR A 146 25.44 -2.86 -11.65
C THR A 146 26.64 -2.22 -10.97
N ARG A 147 26.43 -1.57 -9.83
CA ARG A 147 27.48 -1.00 -8.99
C ARG A 147 27.35 -1.48 -7.55
N GLU A 148 28.44 -1.98 -6.99
CA GLU A 148 28.57 -2.40 -5.61
C GLU A 148 29.66 -1.56 -4.94
N TYR A 149 29.31 -0.82 -3.89
CA TYR A 149 30.25 0.03 -3.15
C TYR A 149 30.36 -0.45 -1.71
N ASN A 150 31.58 -0.64 -1.20
CA ASN A 150 31.84 -1.17 0.13
C ASN A 150 32.92 -0.34 0.81
N THR A 151 32.69 0.15 2.03
CA THR A 151 33.64 1.01 2.75
C THR A 151 33.70 0.66 4.24
N LYS A 152 34.91 0.52 4.77
CA LYS A 152 35.19 0.13 6.17
C LYS A 152 35.19 1.30 7.16
N ASN A 153 34.48 2.38 6.88
CA ASN A 153 34.42 3.53 7.78
C ASN A 153 33.54 3.20 8.99
N GLU A 154 33.99 3.46 10.22
CA GLU A 154 33.33 3.05 11.48
C GLU A 154 31.90 3.60 11.65
N SER A 155 31.55 4.65 10.89
CA SER A 155 30.22 5.27 10.88
C SER A 155 29.26 4.72 9.82
N ILE A 156 29.68 3.76 8.97
CA ILE A 156 28.88 3.24 7.85
C ILE A 156 29.04 1.71 7.81
N ASN A 157 27.94 0.96 8.03
CA ASN A 157 27.98 -0.51 7.99
C ASN A 157 28.39 -1.04 6.60
N ASN A 158 29.29 -2.03 6.62
CA ASN A 158 30.07 -2.56 5.49
C ASN A 158 29.30 -3.27 4.36
N GLU A 159 27.96 -3.37 4.37
CA GLU A 159 27.29 -4.39 3.53
C GLU A 159 26.40 -3.91 2.36
N ASP A 160 26.03 -2.64 2.20
CA ASP A 160 24.74 -2.38 1.53
C ASP A 160 24.66 -1.24 0.51
N PHE A 161 25.67 -1.02 -0.33
CA PHE A 161 25.52 -0.15 -1.50
C PHE A 161 25.43 -0.94 -2.79
N LEU A 162 24.23 -1.04 -3.34
CA LEU A 162 23.96 -1.70 -4.62
C LEU A 162 23.13 -0.79 -5.52
N ALA A 163 23.56 -0.59 -6.76
CA ALA A 163 22.82 0.17 -7.76
C ALA A 163 22.66 -0.65 -9.05
N GLU A 164 21.46 -0.75 -9.62
CA GLU A 164 21.21 -1.49 -10.88
C GLU A 164 20.35 -0.67 -11.85
N GLY A 165 20.77 -0.59 -13.12
CA GLY A 165 20.02 0.03 -14.20
C GLY A 165 20.29 -0.60 -15.57
N PHE A 166 19.33 -0.46 -16.48
CA PHE A 166 19.43 -0.87 -17.87
C PHE A 166 19.54 0.35 -18.79
N TYR A 167 20.35 0.23 -19.82
CA TYR A 167 20.70 1.31 -20.73
C TYR A 167 20.49 0.85 -22.17
N GLU A 168 20.24 1.79 -23.06
CA GLU A 168 20.20 1.57 -24.50
C GLU A 168 21.28 2.38 -25.20
N LYS A 169 21.72 1.90 -26.36
CA LYS A 169 22.74 2.57 -27.16
C LYS A 169 22.12 3.73 -27.94
N VAL A 170 22.74 4.91 -27.89
CA VAL A 170 22.25 6.12 -28.58
C VAL A 170 23.31 6.72 -29.50
N THR A 171 22.89 7.38 -30.58
CA THR A 171 23.77 8.12 -31.49
C THR A 171 24.08 9.52 -30.97
N PRO A 172 25.17 10.17 -31.41
CA PRO A 172 25.47 11.56 -31.07
C PRO A 172 24.35 12.55 -31.44
N GLU A 173 23.64 12.30 -32.53
CA GLU A 173 22.51 13.13 -32.98
C GLU A 173 21.30 13.02 -32.04
N GLN A 174 20.99 11.81 -31.56
CA GLN A 174 19.95 11.58 -30.55
C GLN A 174 20.27 12.33 -29.26
N LEU A 175 21.53 12.24 -28.80
CA LEU A 175 22.02 12.95 -27.61
C LEU A 175 21.97 14.48 -27.77
N THR A 176 22.23 14.99 -28.97
CA THR A 176 22.22 16.44 -29.26
C THR A 176 20.79 17.00 -29.25
N LYS A 177 19.83 16.28 -29.84
CA LYS A 177 18.40 16.64 -29.79
C LYS A 177 17.86 16.68 -28.36
N GLU A 178 18.31 15.76 -27.51
CA GLU A 178 17.95 15.73 -26.08
C GLU A 178 18.51 16.90 -25.29
N THR A 179 19.78 17.25 -25.52
CA THR A 179 20.43 18.40 -24.85
C THR A 179 19.68 19.70 -25.12
N ALA A 180 19.03 19.80 -26.29
CA ALA A 180 18.17 20.93 -26.66
C ALA A 180 16.76 20.91 -26.02
N ARG A 181 16.23 19.74 -25.61
CA ARG A 181 14.91 19.58 -24.96
C ARG A 181 14.93 19.77 -23.44
N GLY A 182 16.12 19.76 -22.84
CA GLY A 182 16.34 19.92 -21.39
C GLY A 182 16.62 18.59 -20.66
N LYS A 183 17.22 18.66 -19.47
CA LYS A 183 17.48 17.52 -18.60
C LYS A 183 16.23 17.21 -17.76
N GLY A 184 15.54 16.11 -18.03
CA GLY A 184 14.36 15.68 -17.25
C GLY A 184 13.11 16.55 -17.44
N ILE A 185 12.22 16.55 -16.45
CA ILE A 185 10.96 17.32 -16.45
C ILE A 185 11.23 18.81 -16.23
N ASN A 186 10.62 19.66 -17.07
CA ASN A 186 10.62 21.10 -16.91
C ASN A 186 9.45 21.55 -16.03
N PHE A 187 9.69 21.69 -14.72
CA PHE A 187 8.69 22.21 -13.80
C PHE A 187 8.54 23.73 -13.94
N VAL A 188 7.29 24.19 -14.03
CA VAL A 188 6.96 25.61 -14.05
C VAL A 188 6.87 26.13 -12.61
N GLU A 189 7.48 27.28 -12.37
CA GLU A 189 7.48 27.96 -11.07
C GLU A 189 6.91 29.37 -11.18
N GLY A 190 6.50 29.95 -10.05
CA GLY A 190 6.11 31.36 -9.96
C GLY A 190 4.76 31.72 -10.58
N LEU A 191 3.96 30.72 -10.99
CA LEU A 191 2.62 30.93 -11.54
C LEU A 191 1.55 30.48 -10.55
N ASN A 192 0.44 31.23 -10.50
CA ASN A 192 -0.79 30.79 -9.84
C ASN A 192 -1.62 29.89 -10.77
N TRP A 193 -2.72 29.32 -10.25
CA TRP A 193 -3.54 28.38 -11.01
C TRP A 193 -4.11 28.93 -12.32
N GLU A 194 -4.60 30.18 -12.34
CA GLU A 194 -5.13 30.80 -13.55
C GLU A 194 -4.04 31.03 -14.61
N GLN A 195 -2.84 31.40 -14.18
CA GLN A 195 -1.68 31.55 -15.06
C GLN A 195 -1.20 30.21 -15.62
N ILE A 196 -1.22 29.15 -14.81
CA ILE A 196 -0.89 27.79 -15.27
C ILE A 196 -1.87 27.35 -16.36
N LYS A 197 -3.18 27.53 -16.15
CA LYS A 197 -4.19 27.24 -17.17
C LYS A 197 -4.03 28.10 -18.43
N ALA A 198 -3.71 29.38 -18.28
CA ALA A 198 -3.44 30.26 -19.42
C ALA A 198 -2.23 29.78 -20.25
N LYS A 199 -1.14 29.38 -19.58
CA LYS A 199 0.04 28.79 -20.24
C LYS A 199 -0.30 27.47 -20.93
N ALA A 200 -1.05 26.59 -20.27
CA ALA A 200 -1.49 25.32 -20.83
C ALA A 200 -2.31 25.50 -22.13
N ARG A 201 -3.23 26.48 -22.16
CA ARG A 201 -3.96 26.85 -23.38
C ARG A 201 -3.06 27.39 -24.47
N ALA A 202 -2.15 28.30 -24.13
CA ALA A 202 -1.24 28.92 -25.10
C ALA A 202 -0.29 27.90 -25.75
N GLU A 203 0.14 26.89 -24.99
CA GLU A 203 1.03 25.83 -25.48
C GLU A 203 0.28 24.59 -25.99
N ASN A 204 -1.05 24.57 -25.91
CA ASN A 204 -1.88 23.40 -26.22
C ASN A 204 -1.44 22.13 -25.49
N LYS A 205 -1.20 22.24 -24.18
CA LYS A 205 -0.73 21.15 -23.31
C LYS A 205 -1.75 20.86 -22.21
N LEU A 206 -1.74 19.62 -21.74
CA LEU A 206 -2.41 19.23 -20.49
C LEU A 206 -1.66 19.78 -19.29
N ILE A 207 -2.20 19.63 -18.08
CA ILE A 207 -1.55 20.07 -16.84
C ILE A 207 -1.30 18.86 -15.96
N PHE A 208 -0.08 18.74 -15.45
CA PHE A 208 0.33 17.74 -14.48
C PHE A 208 0.69 18.42 -13.16
N LEU A 209 0.06 17.99 -12.06
CA LEU A 209 0.37 18.43 -10.71
C LEU A 209 1.03 17.30 -9.92
N ASP A 210 2.27 17.52 -9.51
CA ASP A 210 2.98 16.71 -8.52
C ASP A 210 2.65 17.24 -7.12
N CYS A 211 1.74 16.57 -6.41
CA CYS A 211 1.37 16.92 -5.05
C CYS A 211 2.38 16.27 -4.10
N TYR A 212 3.17 17.08 -3.40
CA TYR A 212 4.25 16.63 -2.53
C TYR A 212 4.22 17.33 -1.17
N ALA A 213 5.03 16.84 -0.23
CA ALA A 213 5.27 17.55 1.03
C ALA A 213 6.77 17.56 1.37
N THR A 214 7.22 18.55 2.15
CA THR A 214 8.65 18.70 2.49
C THR A 214 9.22 17.52 3.29
N TRP A 215 8.37 16.84 4.05
CA TRP A 215 8.69 15.65 4.85
C TRP A 215 8.47 14.33 4.10
N CYS A 216 7.92 14.36 2.88
CA CYS A 216 7.61 13.17 2.10
C CYS A 216 8.87 12.53 1.48
N ILE A 217 9.37 11.45 2.08
CA ILE A 217 10.54 10.69 1.56
C ILE A 217 10.27 10.14 0.15
N PRO A 218 9.14 9.47 -0.14
CA PRO A 218 8.89 8.95 -1.48
C PRO A 218 8.82 10.04 -2.57
N CYS A 219 8.35 11.25 -2.24
CA CYS A 219 8.35 12.39 -3.14
C CYS A 219 9.78 12.82 -3.52
N LYS A 220 10.68 12.90 -2.52
CA LYS A 220 12.11 13.18 -2.75
C LYS A 220 12.77 12.11 -3.63
N MET A 221 12.30 10.86 -3.57
CA MET A 221 12.79 9.81 -4.46
C MET A 221 12.37 10.03 -5.91
N MET A 222 11.16 10.56 -6.18
CA MET A 222 10.72 10.92 -7.53
C MET A 222 11.58 12.06 -8.10
N ASP A 223 11.76 13.13 -7.33
CA ASP A 223 12.62 14.28 -7.67
C ASP A 223 14.05 13.88 -8.05
N ARG A 224 14.51 12.80 -7.45
CA ARG A 224 15.90 12.38 -7.53
C ARG A 224 16.15 11.29 -8.56
N ASN A 225 15.22 10.36 -8.71
CA ASN A 225 15.46 9.14 -9.47
C ASN A 225 14.60 9.02 -10.72
N VAL A 226 13.55 9.84 -10.85
CA VAL A 226 12.56 9.73 -11.94
C VAL A 226 12.47 11.02 -12.74
N TYR A 227 12.15 12.14 -12.10
CA TYR A 227 11.96 13.42 -12.80
C TYR A 227 13.20 13.93 -13.55
N PRO A 228 14.44 13.69 -13.10
CA PRO A 228 15.63 14.10 -13.85
C PRO A 228 15.96 13.23 -15.07
N LEU A 229 15.24 12.12 -15.30
CA LEU A 229 15.54 11.22 -16.41
C LEU A 229 15.06 11.81 -17.74
N ASN A 230 15.93 11.82 -18.75
CA ASN A 230 15.60 12.35 -20.09
C ASN A 230 14.35 11.72 -20.69
N MET A 231 14.22 10.39 -20.63
CA MET A 231 13.04 9.67 -21.14
C MET A 231 11.73 10.10 -20.46
N VAL A 232 11.79 10.53 -19.20
CA VAL A 232 10.62 11.05 -18.48
C VAL A 232 10.33 12.49 -18.93
N GLY A 233 11.37 13.31 -19.11
CA GLY A 233 11.25 14.63 -19.72
C GLY A 233 10.65 14.59 -21.12
N GLU A 234 11.08 13.63 -21.97
CA GLU A 234 10.54 13.42 -23.32
C GLU A 234 9.05 13.08 -23.30
N ALA A 235 8.61 12.23 -22.38
CA ALA A 235 7.20 11.87 -22.22
C ALA A 235 6.36 13.00 -21.59
N MET A 236 6.97 13.90 -20.83
CA MET A 236 6.28 14.95 -20.06
C MET A 236 6.22 16.29 -20.81
N ASN A 237 7.36 16.83 -21.22
CA ASN A 237 7.51 18.24 -21.55
C ASN A 237 6.76 18.68 -22.83
N ASP A 238 6.56 17.75 -23.78
CA ASP A 238 5.82 18.01 -25.01
C ASP A 238 4.29 17.96 -24.77
N ALA A 239 3.82 17.20 -23.76
CA ALA A 239 2.40 16.94 -23.55
C ALA A 239 1.79 17.71 -22.35
N PHE A 240 2.60 18.09 -21.36
CA PHE A 240 2.11 18.63 -20.10
C PHE A 240 2.85 19.89 -19.65
N ILE A 241 2.11 20.80 -19.01
CA ILE A 241 2.63 21.80 -18.09
C ILE A 241 2.80 21.12 -16.72
N ALA A 242 4.03 20.80 -16.35
CA ALA A 242 4.35 20.18 -15.07
C ALA A 242 4.49 21.22 -13.95
N VAL A 243 3.80 21.02 -12.84
CA VAL A 243 3.80 21.93 -11.68
C VAL A 243 3.93 21.13 -10.40
N LYS A 244 4.79 21.58 -9.49
CA LYS A 244 4.88 21.02 -8.14
C LYS A 244 3.97 21.78 -7.18
N VAL A 245 3.12 21.06 -6.46
CA VAL A 245 2.19 21.64 -5.49
C VAL A 245 2.54 21.11 -4.11
N GLN A 246 3.00 22.01 -3.23
CA GLN A 246 3.34 21.68 -1.85
C GLN A 246 2.06 21.61 -1.00
N MET A 247 1.81 20.44 -0.41
CA MET A 247 0.63 20.14 0.40
C MET A 247 0.81 20.49 1.88
N ASP A 248 2.05 20.65 2.35
CA ASP A 248 2.37 21.23 3.65
C ASP A 248 2.73 22.72 3.54
N SER A 249 2.64 23.44 4.65
CA SER A 249 2.94 24.88 4.68
C SER A 249 3.74 25.29 5.91
N THR A 250 4.66 26.23 5.71
CA THR A 250 5.39 26.93 6.77
C THR A 250 5.57 28.40 6.46
N LYS A 251 5.73 29.22 7.49
CA LYS A 251 5.96 30.67 7.35
C LYS A 251 7.20 30.99 6.49
N LYS A 252 8.17 30.08 6.46
CA LYS A 252 9.45 30.21 5.73
C LYS A 252 9.38 29.82 4.25
N ASP A 253 8.25 29.33 3.76
CA ASP A 253 8.14 28.92 2.35
C ASP A 253 8.33 30.11 1.40
N ALA A 254 8.88 29.82 0.23
CA ALA A 254 9.13 30.79 -0.82
C ALA A 254 7.82 31.43 -1.32
N ALA A 255 7.90 32.67 -1.80
CA ALA A 255 6.73 33.38 -2.35
C ALA A 255 6.07 32.60 -3.49
N ALA A 256 6.87 32.00 -4.38
CA ALA A 256 6.38 31.16 -5.48
C ALA A 256 5.54 29.96 -4.98
N THR A 257 5.97 29.29 -3.92
CA THR A 257 5.22 28.17 -3.29
C THR A 257 3.90 28.66 -2.71
N LYS A 258 3.92 29.81 -2.02
CA LYS A 258 2.72 30.40 -1.38
C LYS A 258 1.63 30.77 -2.39
N LEU A 259 1.98 31.08 -3.63
CA LEU A 259 1.00 31.33 -4.71
C LEU A 259 0.08 30.14 -5.00
N LEU A 260 0.55 28.92 -4.70
CA LEU A 260 -0.20 27.67 -4.95
C LEU A 260 -0.93 27.15 -3.71
N TYR A 261 -0.82 27.78 -2.53
CA TYR A 261 -1.55 27.34 -1.34
C TYR A 261 -3.08 27.29 -1.50
N PRO A 262 -3.74 28.25 -2.18
CA PRO A 262 -5.17 28.15 -2.43
C PRO A 262 -5.50 26.89 -3.25
N LEU A 263 -4.70 26.61 -4.29
CA LEU A 263 -4.86 25.41 -5.11
C LEU A 263 -4.61 24.15 -4.27
N ALA A 264 -3.54 24.10 -3.47
CA ALA A 264 -3.21 22.96 -2.60
C ALA A 264 -4.38 22.59 -1.67
N ARG A 265 -4.98 23.57 -0.99
CA ARG A 265 -6.15 23.35 -0.12
C ARG A 265 -7.38 22.91 -0.90
N GLN A 266 -7.58 23.46 -2.10
CA GLN A 266 -8.68 23.07 -2.97
C GLN A 266 -8.54 21.60 -3.38
N ILE A 267 -7.41 21.22 -3.96
CA ILE A 267 -7.19 19.86 -4.47
C ILE A 267 -7.10 18.82 -3.36
N GLU A 268 -6.57 19.17 -2.18
CA GLU A 268 -6.56 18.29 -1.00
C GLU A 268 -7.97 17.81 -0.66
N LYS A 269 -8.92 18.75 -0.61
CA LYS A 269 -10.31 18.48 -0.27
C LYS A 269 -11.07 17.83 -1.43
N GLU A 270 -10.96 18.41 -2.63
CA GLU A 270 -11.75 18.01 -3.80
C GLU A 270 -11.37 16.60 -4.28
N TYR A 271 -10.08 16.28 -4.27
CA TYR A 271 -9.57 14.99 -4.76
C TYR A 271 -9.15 14.06 -3.63
N SER A 272 -9.46 14.38 -2.37
CA SER A 272 -9.18 13.54 -1.20
C SER A 272 -7.71 13.07 -1.15
N ILE A 273 -6.78 14.01 -1.22
CA ILE A 273 -5.34 13.72 -1.22
C ILE A 273 -4.92 13.32 0.20
N SER A 274 -4.88 12.02 0.47
CA SER A 274 -4.50 11.45 1.78
C SER A 274 -3.14 10.75 1.79
N VAL A 275 -2.52 10.59 0.61
CA VAL A 275 -1.23 9.90 0.41
C VAL A 275 -0.37 10.73 -0.52
N LEU A 276 0.95 10.77 -0.28
CA LEU A 276 1.92 11.49 -1.11
C LEU A 276 3.06 10.55 -1.55
N PRO A 277 3.63 10.75 -2.76
CA PRO A 277 3.19 11.71 -3.78
C PRO A 277 1.81 11.33 -4.33
N SER A 278 1.05 12.35 -4.76
CA SER A 278 -0.19 12.18 -5.51
C SER A 278 -0.06 12.96 -6.82
N TYR A 279 -0.53 12.37 -7.90
CA TYR A 279 -0.47 12.94 -9.24
C TYR A 279 -1.86 13.28 -9.71
N LEU A 280 -2.08 14.54 -10.10
CA LEU A 280 -3.33 14.98 -10.70
C LEU A 280 -3.07 15.50 -12.11
N PHE A 281 -3.97 15.13 -13.02
CA PHE A 281 -3.89 15.52 -14.42
C PHE A 281 -5.15 16.27 -14.81
N PHE A 282 -4.98 17.38 -15.51
CA PHE A 282 -6.08 18.24 -15.97
C PHE A 282 -5.91 18.58 -17.44
N SER A 283 -7.01 18.90 -18.11
CA SER A 283 -6.98 19.58 -19.41
C SER A 283 -6.54 21.05 -19.26
N ALA A 284 -6.28 21.71 -20.38
CA ALA A 284 -5.79 23.09 -20.41
C ALA A 284 -6.74 24.12 -19.77
N ASP A 285 -8.03 23.81 -19.66
CA ASP A 285 -9.06 24.61 -18.98
C ASP A 285 -9.18 24.30 -17.48
N GLY A 286 -8.48 23.26 -17.00
CA GLY A 286 -8.53 22.82 -15.60
C GLY A 286 -9.58 21.75 -15.30
N THR A 287 -10.16 21.09 -16.31
CA THR A 287 -11.06 19.94 -16.07
C THR A 287 -10.24 18.71 -15.64
N PRO A 288 -10.59 18.01 -14.54
CA PRO A 288 -9.83 16.86 -14.06
C PRO A 288 -9.96 15.68 -15.03
N LEU A 289 -8.83 15.04 -15.34
CA LEU A 289 -8.72 13.95 -16.30
C LEU A 289 -8.33 12.64 -15.62
N HIS A 290 -7.24 12.66 -14.84
CA HIS A 290 -6.69 11.45 -14.23
C HIS A 290 -6.10 11.72 -12.84
N LYS A 291 -6.04 10.68 -12.02
CA LYS A 291 -5.42 10.70 -10.69
C LYS A 291 -4.64 9.40 -10.48
N ALA A 292 -3.46 9.51 -9.89
CA ALA A 292 -2.70 8.36 -9.40
C ALA A 292 -2.00 8.70 -8.09
N VAL A 293 -1.58 7.69 -7.34
CA VAL A 293 -0.96 7.86 -6.02
C VAL A 293 0.29 7.00 -5.88
N GLY A 294 1.21 7.44 -5.02
CA GLY A 294 2.38 6.69 -4.61
C GLY A 294 3.61 6.87 -5.52
N GLN A 295 4.77 6.47 -4.99
CA GLN A 295 6.02 6.47 -5.73
C GLN A 295 5.94 5.51 -6.92
N GLN A 296 6.44 5.95 -8.07
CA GLN A 296 6.48 5.17 -9.30
C GLN A 296 7.94 4.96 -9.72
N ASN A 297 8.27 3.81 -10.32
CA ASN A 297 9.51 3.69 -11.06
C ASN A 297 9.38 4.38 -12.44
N PRO A 298 10.48 4.62 -13.18
CA PRO A 298 10.42 5.35 -14.45
C PRO A 298 9.44 4.77 -15.48
N LYS A 299 9.39 3.44 -15.61
CA LYS A 299 8.48 2.76 -16.54
C LYS A 299 7.03 3.00 -16.17
N GLN A 300 6.68 2.80 -14.91
CA GLN A 300 5.32 3.03 -14.41
C GLN A 300 4.90 4.50 -14.55
N PHE A 301 5.82 5.43 -14.29
CA PHE A 301 5.53 6.85 -14.43
C PHE A 301 5.27 7.24 -15.89
N ILE A 302 6.05 6.74 -16.86
CA ILE A 302 5.79 6.97 -18.29
C ILE A 302 4.46 6.36 -18.73
N GLU A 303 4.12 5.17 -18.25
CA GLU A 303 2.82 4.53 -18.50
C GLU A 303 1.67 5.38 -17.92
N LEU A 304 1.85 5.93 -16.72
CA LEU A 304 0.91 6.88 -16.12
C LEU A 304 0.72 8.13 -16.99
N LEU A 305 1.81 8.74 -17.51
CA LEU A 305 1.70 9.89 -18.41
C LEU A 305 0.93 9.54 -19.70
N THR A 306 1.20 8.36 -20.26
CA THR A 306 0.51 7.84 -21.45
C THR A 306 -0.98 7.66 -21.19
N ASN A 307 -1.34 7.05 -20.06
CA ASN A 307 -2.74 6.83 -19.68
C ASN A 307 -3.46 8.15 -19.37
N ALA A 308 -2.77 9.09 -18.71
CA ALA A 308 -3.30 10.41 -18.41
C ALA A 308 -3.53 11.26 -19.67
N GLY A 309 -2.74 11.04 -20.73
CA GLY A 309 -2.93 11.69 -22.03
C GLY A 309 -4.02 11.08 -22.90
N ASN A 310 -4.59 9.93 -22.51
CA ASN A 310 -5.53 9.18 -23.35
C ASN A 310 -6.93 9.08 -22.68
N PRO A 311 -7.98 9.65 -23.28
CA PRO A 311 -9.36 9.62 -22.76
C PRO A 311 -9.91 8.23 -22.41
N GLU A 312 -9.41 7.16 -23.04
CA GLU A 312 -9.86 5.79 -22.77
C GLU A 312 -9.29 5.19 -21.47
N TYR A 313 -8.28 5.84 -20.88
CA TYR A 313 -7.65 5.41 -19.62
C TYR A 313 -7.76 6.46 -18.50
N GLN A 314 -8.31 7.64 -18.81
CA GLN A 314 -8.49 8.73 -17.86
C GLN A 314 -9.58 8.41 -16.81
N LEU A 315 -9.21 8.41 -15.53
CA LEU A 315 -10.11 8.06 -14.41
C LEU A 315 -11.38 8.92 -14.41
N TYR A 316 -11.24 10.25 -14.46
CA TYR A 316 -12.40 11.14 -14.38
C TYR A 316 -13.22 11.14 -15.66
N THR A 317 -12.58 10.93 -16.82
CA THR A 317 -13.27 10.77 -18.10
C THR A 317 -14.14 9.51 -18.10
N LEU A 318 -13.59 8.35 -17.71
CA LEU A 318 -14.36 7.10 -17.60
C LEU A 318 -15.47 7.19 -16.55
N LEU A 319 -15.20 7.83 -15.41
CA LEU A 319 -16.21 8.07 -14.38
C LEU A 319 -17.36 8.95 -14.90
N ASN A 320 -17.07 10.01 -15.65
CA ASN A 320 -18.08 10.88 -16.23
C ASN A 320 -18.92 10.15 -17.30
N LYS A 321 -18.29 9.38 -18.21
CA LYS A 321 -19.00 8.52 -19.16
C LYS A 321 -19.93 7.53 -18.44
N ALA A 322 -19.48 6.93 -17.33
CA ALA A 322 -20.31 6.04 -16.50
C ALA A 322 -21.49 6.78 -15.83
N ARG A 323 -21.27 7.99 -15.29
CA ARG A 323 -22.33 8.83 -14.70
C ARG A 323 -23.40 9.24 -15.71
N GLN A 324 -22.97 9.56 -16.93
CA GLN A 324 -23.84 9.93 -18.05
C GLN A 324 -24.49 8.74 -18.74
N LYS A 325 -24.07 7.51 -18.41
CA LYS A 325 -24.56 6.25 -18.97
C LYS A 325 -24.25 6.06 -20.45
N GLU A 326 -23.11 6.57 -20.88
CA GLU A 326 -22.64 6.50 -22.26
C GLU A 326 -21.82 5.24 -22.55
N LEU A 327 -21.61 4.39 -21.55
CA LEU A 327 -20.84 3.15 -21.66
C LEU A 327 -21.74 1.92 -21.80
N PRO A 328 -21.30 0.88 -22.54
CA PRO A 328 -21.92 -0.43 -22.50
C PRO A 328 -21.98 -0.99 -21.07
N TRP A 329 -23.07 -1.66 -20.69
CA TRP A 329 -23.22 -2.22 -19.35
C TRP A 329 -22.13 -3.23 -18.98
N THR A 330 -21.54 -3.91 -19.97
CA THR A 330 -20.40 -4.82 -19.78
C THR A 330 -19.13 -4.13 -19.29
N GLU A 331 -18.97 -2.83 -19.53
CA GLU A 331 -17.77 -2.07 -19.15
C GLU A 331 -17.80 -1.56 -17.70
N TYR A 332 -18.98 -1.41 -17.10
CA TYR A 332 -19.12 -0.92 -15.73
C TYR A 332 -18.39 -1.80 -14.72
N ILE A 333 -18.37 -3.12 -14.95
CA ILE A 333 -17.65 -4.06 -14.10
C ILE A 333 -16.15 -3.77 -14.16
N THR A 334 -15.61 -3.58 -15.35
CA THR A 334 -14.19 -3.26 -15.57
C THR A 334 -13.83 -1.93 -14.92
N ILE A 335 -14.65 -0.90 -15.09
CA ILE A 335 -14.38 0.43 -14.53
C ILE A 335 -14.47 0.42 -12.99
N ALA A 336 -15.48 -0.23 -12.42
CA ALA A 336 -15.58 -0.37 -10.97
C ALA A 336 -14.33 -1.10 -10.40
N LYS A 337 -13.86 -2.15 -11.08
CA LYS A 337 -12.63 -2.85 -10.71
C LYS A 337 -11.41 -1.96 -10.82
N LYS A 338 -11.23 -1.22 -11.92
CA LYS A 338 -10.12 -0.25 -12.07
C LYS A 338 -10.13 0.80 -10.96
N LEU A 339 -11.29 1.40 -10.68
CA LEU A 339 -11.47 2.37 -9.59
C LEU A 339 -11.03 1.81 -8.25
N ARG A 340 -11.39 0.56 -7.93
CA ARG A 340 -10.98 -0.08 -6.68
C ARG A 340 -9.50 -0.50 -6.67
N ASP A 341 -9.07 -1.25 -7.68
CA ASP A 341 -7.81 -2.01 -7.69
C ASP A 341 -6.62 -1.18 -8.17
N GLU A 342 -6.81 -0.35 -9.20
CA GLU A 342 -5.74 0.48 -9.78
C GLU A 342 -5.66 1.84 -9.09
N PHE A 343 -6.81 2.45 -8.77
CA PHE A 343 -6.86 3.82 -8.26
C PHE A 343 -7.10 3.93 -6.75
N GLY A 344 -7.51 2.85 -6.08
CA GLY A 344 -7.83 2.87 -4.64
C GLY A 344 -9.08 3.67 -4.28
N GLU A 345 -9.91 4.02 -5.27
CA GLU A 345 -11.09 4.87 -5.16
C GLU A 345 -12.36 4.03 -4.90
N MET A 346 -12.41 3.35 -3.75
CA MET A 346 -13.52 2.43 -3.41
C MET A 346 -14.90 3.11 -3.46
N LYS A 347 -15.00 4.37 -3.01
CA LYS A 347 -16.29 5.11 -3.05
C LYS A 347 -16.78 5.35 -4.47
N LEU A 348 -15.87 5.72 -5.38
CA LEU A 348 -16.19 5.91 -6.79
C LEU A 348 -16.49 4.57 -7.46
N ALA A 349 -15.77 3.51 -7.08
CA ALA A 349 -16.06 2.15 -7.54
C ALA A 349 -17.49 1.71 -7.15
N GLU A 350 -17.89 1.95 -5.89
CA GLU A 350 -19.25 1.66 -5.41
C GLU A 350 -20.31 2.57 -6.07
N GLU A 351 -19.97 3.80 -6.42
CA GLU A 351 -20.84 4.69 -7.20
C GLU A 351 -21.13 4.09 -8.59
N VAL A 352 -20.09 3.74 -9.35
CA VAL A 352 -20.21 3.13 -10.69
C VAL A 352 -20.93 1.79 -10.60
N ALA A 353 -20.57 0.94 -9.64
CA ALA A 353 -21.22 -0.34 -9.41
C ALA A 353 -22.70 -0.15 -9.05
N GLY A 354 -23.03 0.90 -8.28
CA GLY A 354 -24.40 1.29 -7.95
C GLY A 354 -25.22 1.70 -9.17
N ILE A 355 -24.65 2.47 -10.10
CA ILE A 355 -25.31 2.81 -11.37
C ILE A 355 -25.61 1.54 -12.16
N TYR A 356 -24.63 0.66 -12.33
CA TYR A 356 -24.81 -0.62 -13.02
C TYR A 356 -25.88 -1.49 -12.37
N ASN A 357 -25.87 -1.57 -11.03
CA ASN A 357 -26.87 -2.31 -10.28
C ASN A 357 -28.29 -1.78 -10.54
N GLN A 358 -28.50 -0.46 -10.43
CA GLN A 358 -29.83 0.14 -10.62
C GLN A 358 -30.32 0.06 -12.07
N GLN A 359 -29.42 0.24 -13.04
CA GLN A 359 -29.82 0.33 -14.45
C GLN A 359 -29.92 -1.03 -15.13
N TYR A 360 -29.16 -2.03 -14.67
CA TYR A 360 -29.06 -3.35 -15.30
C TYR A 360 -29.42 -4.49 -14.34
N LEU A 361 -28.62 -4.74 -13.29
CA LEU A 361 -28.79 -5.93 -12.44
C LEU A 361 -30.18 -6.00 -11.78
N ASN A 362 -30.69 -4.88 -11.28
CA ASN A 362 -31.98 -4.82 -10.61
C ASN A 362 -33.17 -5.02 -11.57
N LYS A 363 -32.95 -5.00 -12.89
CA LYS A 363 -33.97 -5.28 -13.91
C LYS A 363 -33.98 -6.73 -14.38
N LEU A 364 -32.91 -7.48 -14.13
CA LEU A 364 -32.80 -8.90 -14.47
C LEU A 364 -33.91 -9.75 -13.83
N ALA A 365 -34.19 -10.88 -14.46
CA ALA A 365 -35.03 -11.91 -13.87
C ALA A 365 -34.31 -12.54 -12.66
N LYS A 366 -35.08 -13.09 -11.71
CA LYS A 366 -34.54 -13.68 -10.47
C LYS A 366 -33.44 -14.72 -10.74
N LYS A 367 -33.63 -15.60 -11.73
CA LYS A 367 -32.66 -16.65 -12.08
C LYS A 367 -31.32 -16.08 -12.55
N GLU A 368 -31.36 -15.01 -13.35
CA GLU A 368 -30.18 -14.35 -13.90
C GLU A 368 -29.44 -13.55 -12.82
N LEU A 369 -30.17 -12.80 -12.00
CA LEU A 369 -29.61 -12.03 -10.88
C LEU A 369 -28.86 -12.92 -9.87
N LEU A 370 -29.29 -14.17 -9.71
CA LEU A 370 -28.66 -15.15 -8.83
C LEU A 370 -27.47 -15.89 -9.48
N ALA A 371 -27.09 -15.56 -10.72
CA ALA A 371 -25.91 -16.16 -11.32
C ALA A 371 -24.63 -15.84 -10.51
N LYS A 372 -23.77 -16.84 -10.31
CA LYS A 372 -22.57 -16.72 -9.48
C LYS A 372 -21.69 -15.49 -9.81
N PRO A 373 -21.37 -15.17 -11.09
CA PRO A 373 -20.56 -13.99 -11.40
C PRO A 373 -21.19 -12.66 -10.96
N ILE A 374 -22.52 -12.57 -10.98
CA ILE A 374 -23.24 -11.38 -10.49
C ILE A 374 -23.17 -11.29 -8.98
N LEU A 375 -23.35 -12.42 -8.27
CA LEU A 375 -23.20 -12.45 -6.81
C LEU A 375 -21.75 -12.21 -6.36
N ASP A 376 -20.76 -12.66 -7.15
CA ASP A 376 -19.35 -12.35 -6.94
C ASP A 376 -19.13 -10.82 -7.03
N PHE A 377 -19.60 -10.19 -8.11
CA PHE A 377 -19.53 -8.74 -8.27
C PHE A 377 -20.25 -7.98 -7.14
N ILE A 378 -21.48 -8.36 -6.79
CA ILE A 378 -22.21 -7.70 -5.71
C ILE A 378 -21.47 -7.85 -4.36
N GLY A 379 -20.83 -9.00 -4.13
CA GLY A 379 -20.06 -9.25 -2.93
C GLY A 379 -18.76 -8.44 -2.85
N GLU A 380 -18.21 -8.04 -3.99
CA GLU A 380 -17.09 -7.12 -4.08
C GLU A 380 -17.48 -5.66 -3.76
N TYR A 381 -18.75 -5.29 -3.99
CA TYR A 381 -19.24 -3.90 -3.86
C TYR A 381 -20.48 -3.80 -2.97
N TYR A 382 -20.50 -4.43 -1.79
CA TYR A 382 -21.66 -4.40 -0.87
C TYR A 382 -22.18 -2.98 -0.57
N GLY A 383 -21.31 -1.96 -0.56
CA GLY A 383 -21.70 -0.58 -0.29
C GLY A 383 -22.68 -0.01 -1.33
N MET A 384 -22.77 -0.59 -2.53
CA MET A 384 -23.69 -0.15 -3.58
C MET A 384 -25.14 -0.61 -3.38
N VAL A 385 -25.36 -1.72 -2.65
CA VAL A 385 -26.65 -2.41 -2.60
C VAL A 385 -27.59 -1.71 -1.65
N LYS A 386 -28.78 -1.31 -2.10
CA LYS A 386 -29.80 -0.62 -1.30
C LYS A 386 -30.87 -1.57 -0.75
N SER A 387 -31.56 -1.18 0.32
CA SER A 387 -32.67 -2.00 0.86
C SER A 387 -33.85 -2.17 -0.11
N SER A 388 -33.98 -1.28 -1.10
CA SER A 388 -34.96 -1.36 -2.19
C SER A 388 -34.60 -2.35 -3.29
N ASP A 389 -33.37 -2.87 -3.32
CA ASP A 389 -32.87 -3.69 -4.43
C ASP A 389 -33.42 -5.12 -4.35
N LYS A 390 -33.69 -5.72 -5.52
CA LYS A 390 -34.16 -7.11 -5.63
C LYS A 390 -33.23 -8.08 -4.92
N ILE A 391 -31.91 -7.91 -5.06
CA ILE A 391 -30.95 -8.81 -4.41
C ILE A 391 -31.04 -8.72 -2.89
N PHE A 392 -31.21 -7.51 -2.33
CA PHE A 392 -31.41 -7.35 -0.89
C PHE A 392 -32.70 -8.03 -0.44
N GLN A 393 -33.81 -7.84 -1.16
CA GLN A 393 -35.09 -8.48 -0.84
C GLN A 393 -35.02 -10.01 -0.93
N LEU A 394 -34.29 -10.55 -1.91
CA LEU A 394 -34.03 -11.98 -2.03
C LEU A 394 -33.17 -12.50 -0.87
N SER A 395 -32.08 -11.82 -0.54
CA SER A 395 -31.22 -12.17 0.60
C SER A 395 -31.97 -12.11 1.94
N LEU A 396 -32.91 -11.18 2.09
CA LEU A 396 -33.73 -11.04 3.29
C LEU A 396 -34.81 -12.11 3.41
N LYS A 397 -35.54 -12.41 2.33
CA LYS A 397 -36.72 -13.29 2.36
C LYS A 397 -36.41 -14.75 2.02
N HIS A 398 -35.39 -15.00 1.21
CA HIS A 398 -35.02 -16.31 0.70
C HIS A 398 -33.49 -16.53 0.74
N PRO A 399 -32.84 -16.39 1.91
CA PRO A 399 -31.38 -16.46 2.02
C PRO A 399 -30.78 -17.76 1.46
N HIS A 400 -31.47 -18.88 1.63
CA HIS A 400 -31.05 -20.19 1.11
C HIS A 400 -30.86 -20.24 -0.41
N LEU A 401 -31.57 -19.40 -1.19
CA LEU A 401 -31.41 -19.35 -2.64
C LEU A 401 -30.12 -18.65 -3.06
N VAL A 402 -29.63 -17.74 -2.22
CA VAL A 402 -28.40 -16.98 -2.46
C VAL A 402 -27.22 -17.77 -1.90
N ASP A 403 -27.36 -18.29 -0.69
CA ASP A 403 -26.32 -19.01 0.05
C ASP A 403 -25.99 -20.37 -0.58
N SER A 404 -26.94 -21.01 -1.29
CA SER A 404 -26.66 -22.25 -2.05
C SER A 404 -25.71 -22.05 -3.23
N ILE A 405 -25.57 -20.81 -3.72
CA ILE A 405 -24.71 -20.45 -4.85
C ILE A 405 -23.37 -19.89 -4.34
N LYS A 406 -23.38 -19.23 -3.19
CA LYS A 406 -22.22 -18.57 -2.57
C LYS A 406 -21.90 -19.23 -1.22
N ALA A 407 -21.08 -20.28 -1.26
CA ALA A 407 -20.44 -20.78 -0.05
C ALA A 407 -19.56 -19.66 0.55
N TYR A 408 -19.80 -19.30 1.81
CA TYR A 408 -19.06 -18.26 2.52
C TYR A 408 -18.59 -18.81 3.86
N GLU A 409 -17.30 -18.73 4.14
CA GLU A 409 -16.74 -19.19 5.42
C GLU A 409 -17.25 -18.29 6.56
N GLY A 410 -17.96 -18.90 7.53
CA GLY A 410 -18.38 -18.22 8.76
C GLY A 410 -19.80 -17.63 8.77
N GLY A 411 -20.69 -18.02 7.85
CA GLY A 411 -22.10 -17.63 7.84
C GLY A 411 -22.57 -17.10 6.47
N GLY A 412 -23.86 -17.30 6.15
CA GLY A 412 -24.45 -17.08 4.82
C GLY A 412 -24.18 -15.69 4.22
N TRP A 413 -23.75 -15.66 2.96
CA TRP A 413 -23.49 -14.46 2.16
C TRP A 413 -24.67 -13.48 2.21
N ALA A 414 -25.91 -14.01 2.15
CA ALA A 414 -27.14 -13.23 2.24
C ALA A 414 -27.25 -12.45 3.55
N ALA A 415 -26.92 -13.07 4.68
CA ALA A 415 -26.96 -12.44 5.99
C ALA A 415 -25.94 -11.30 6.10
N VAL A 416 -24.76 -11.45 5.49
CA VAL A 416 -23.74 -10.39 5.44
C VAL A 416 -24.23 -9.18 4.63
N LEU A 417 -24.79 -9.41 3.44
CA LEU A 417 -25.35 -8.36 2.60
C LEU A 417 -26.46 -7.58 3.33
N VAL A 418 -27.40 -8.32 3.95
CA VAL A 418 -28.52 -7.73 4.69
C VAL A 418 -28.01 -6.91 5.86
N LYS A 419 -27.11 -7.47 6.68
CA LYS A 419 -26.49 -6.78 7.82
C LYS A 419 -25.83 -5.47 7.39
N LYS A 420 -24.95 -5.51 6.38
CA LYS A 420 -24.20 -4.32 5.93
C LYS A 420 -25.15 -3.24 5.42
N THR A 421 -26.17 -3.62 4.67
CA THR A 421 -27.15 -2.68 4.09
C THR A 421 -27.99 -2.01 5.19
N ILE A 422 -28.53 -2.79 6.14
CA ILE A 422 -29.32 -2.25 7.27
C ILE A 422 -28.48 -1.32 8.13
N ILE A 423 -27.24 -1.71 8.46
CA ILE A 423 -26.35 -0.85 9.25
C ILE A 423 -26.14 0.47 8.52
N ARG A 424 -25.79 0.44 7.23
CA ARG A 424 -25.50 1.65 6.45
C ARG A 424 -26.71 2.58 6.32
N GLU A 425 -27.90 2.05 6.04
CA GLU A 425 -29.09 2.88 5.76
C GLU A 425 -29.90 3.28 6.99
N ASN A 426 -29.87 2.48 8.06
CA ASN A 426 -30.81 2.64 9.17
C ASN A 426 -30.14 2.83 10.53
N ILE A 427 -28.84 2.55 10.67
CA ILE A 427 -28.13 2.65 11.96
C ILE A 427 -27.06 3.74 11.89
N GLN A 428 -26.18 3.68 10.89
CA GLN A 428 -25.05 4.58 10.74
C GLN A 428 -25.44 6.08 10.74
N PRO A 429 -26.56 6.52 10.12
CA PRO A 429 -26.96 7.93 10.17
C PRO A 429 -27.20 8.44 11.60
N PHE A 430 -27.83 7.64 12.46
CA PHE A 430 -28.05 7.99 13.86
C PHE A 430 -26.73 8.03 14.64
N LEU A 431 -25.81 7.10 14.36
CA LEU A 431 -24.50 7.08 15.02
C LEU A 431 -23.65 8.29 14.61
N GLN A 432 -23.66 8.66 13.33
CA GLN A 432 -22.94 9.83 12.81
C GLN A 432 -23.49 11.13 13.39
N GLU A 433 -24.81 11.28 13.48
CA GLU A 433 -25.43 12.46 14.09
C GLU A 433 -25.10 12.56 15.58
N ALA A 434 -25.11 11.44 16.29
CA ALA A 434 -24.69 11.37 17.70
C ALA A 434 -23.22 11.77 17.89
N GLU A 435 -22.32 11.30 17.01
CA GLU A 435 -20.91 11.70 17.03
C GLU A 435 -20.72 13.19 16.76
N LYS A 436 -21.45 13.73 15.77
CA LYS A 436 -21.39 15.15 15.41
C LYS A 436 -21.91 16.07 16.51
N THR A 437 -22.98 15.68 17.19
CA THR A 437 -23.63 16.49 18.24
C THR A 437 -23.06 16.25 19.64
N GLY A 438 -22.24 15.21 19.81
CA GLY A 438 -21.76 14.76 21.12
C GLY A 438 -22.85 14.14 22.01
N LYS A 439 -24.05 13.88 21.48
CA LYS A 439 -25.19 13.30 22.21
C LYS A 439 -25.23 11.78 22.06
N SER A 440 -26.11 11.12 22.82
CA SER A 440 -26.43 9.71 22.61
C SER A 440 -27.30 9.52 21.36
N PRO A 441 -27.15 8.41 20.62
CA PRO A 441 -28.04 8.08 19.51
C PRO A 441 -29.50 7.98 19.94
N SER A 442 -30.43 8.43 19.10
CA SER A 442 -31.88 8.29 19.32
C SER A 442 -32.33 6.83 19.16
N TRP A 443 -32.02 5.99 20.15
CA TRP A 443 -32.23 4.54 20.07
C TRP A 443 -33.69 4.13 19.84
N GLN A 444 -34.63 4.83 20.47
CA GLN A 444 -36.07 4.52 20.33
C GLN A 444 -36.56 4.83 18.92
N GLU A 445 -36.19 5.98 18.38
CA GLU A 445 -36.54 6.36 17.00
C GLU A 445 -35.94 5.41 15.98
N MET A 446 -34.66 5.02 16.18
CA MET A 446 -33.98 4.02 15.35
C MET A 446 -34.75 2.69 15.33
N GLU A 447 -35.15 2.19 16.51
CA GLU A 447 -35.91 0.94 16.63
C GLU A 447 -37.30 1.04 15.98
N ILE A 448 -38.01 2.16 16.17
CA ILE A 448 -39.29 2.41 15.50
C ILE A 448 -39.12 2.43 13.98
N GLN A 449 -38.08 3.06 13.45
CA GLN A 449 -37.84 3.09 11.99
C GLN A 449 -37.50 1.71 11.43
N LEU A 450 -36.69 0.93 12.16
CA LEU A 450 -36.34 -0.44 11.75
C LEU A 450 -37.53 -1.39 11.82
N THR A 451 -38.35 -1.32 12.87
CA THR A 451 -39.54 -2.19 13.03
C THR A 451 -40.65 -1.89 12.01
N LYS A 452 -40.70 -0.67 11.45
CA LYS A 452 -41.57 -0.35 10.30
C LYS A 452 -41.14 -1.05 9.00
N LYS A 453 -39.85 -1.35 8.85
CA LYS A 453 -39.26 -1.92 7.61
C LYS A 453 -38.98 -3.41 7.69
N TYR A 454 -38.67 -3.92 8.89
CA TYR A 454 -38.17 -5.27 9.12
C TYR A 454 -38.91 -5.93 10.28
N SER A 455 -38.75 -7.25 10.43
CA SER A 455 -39.36 -7.96 11.55
C SER A 455 -38.86 -7.41 12.89
N LYS A 456 -39.73 -7.43 13.91
CA LYS A 456 -39.40 -6.95 15.26
C LYS A 456 -38.13 -7.60 15.80
N LYS A 457 -37.99 -8.92 15.64
CA LYS A 457 -36.81 -9.69 16.05
C LYS A 457 -35.53 -9.14 15.40
N LEU A 458 -35.55 -8.90 14.09
CA LEU A 458 -34.38 -8.42 13.35
C LEU A 458 -34.03 -6.97 13.72
N ALA A 459 -35.04 -6.11 13.88
CA ALA A 459 -34.85 -4.72 14.30
C ALA A 459 -34.19 -4.65 15.68
N VAL A 460 -34.75 -5.34 16.67
CA VAL A 460 -34.23 -5.41 18.05
C VAL A 460 -32.80 -5.96 18.05
N GLN A 461 -32.54 -7.01 17.27
CA GLN A 461 -31.21 -7.60 17.13
C GLN A 461 -30.14 -6.56 16.75
N TYR A 462 -30.37 -5.81 15.67
CA TYR A 462 -29.38 -4.86 15.18
C TYR A 462 -29.26 -3.61 16.06
N VAL A 463 -30.36 -3.13 16.65
CA VAL A 463 -30.34 -2.01 17.60
C VAL A 463 -29.55 -2.38 18.86
N LEU A 464 -29.76 -3.57 19.41
CA LEU A 464 -29.01 -4.03 20.58
C LEU A 464 -27.53 -4.17 20.29
N LYS A 465 -27.17 -4.74 19.12
CA LYS A 465 -25.76 -4.80 18.72
C LYS A 465 -25.13 -3.40 18.60
N ALA A 466 -25.84 -2.46 17.98
CA ALA A 466 -25.37 -1.08 17.82
C ALA A 466 -25.21 -0.36 19.17
N LYS A 467 -26.11 -0.60 20.14
CA LYS A 467 -25.98 -0.10 21.51
C LYS A 467 -24.71 -0.62 22.18
N LEU A 468 -24.44 -1.92 22.10
CA LEU A 468 -23.24 -2.52 22.68
C LEU A 468 -21.97 -1.91 22.06
N ASP A 469 -21.88 -1.85 20.72
CA ASP A 469 -20.72 -1.26 20.02
C ASP A 469 -20.50 0.21 20.41
N TRP A 470 -21.58 0.98 20.53
CA TRP A 470 -21.51 2.39 20.93
C TRP A 470 -20.99 2.58 22.34
N TYR A 471 -21.57 1.86 23.31
CA TYR A 471 -21.20 2.03 24.73
C TYR A 471 -19.85 1.42 25.05
N GLU A 472 -19.43 0.38 24.34
CA GLU A 472 -18.06 -0.13 24.37
C GLU A 472 -17.06 0.93 23.89
N LYS A 473 -17.29 1.54 22.71
CA LYS A 473 -16.44 2.61 22.16
C LYS A 473 -16.33 3.79 23.12
N LYS A 474 -17.42 4.14 23.81
CA LYS A 474 -17.47 5.24 24.80
C LYS A 474 -16.98 4.83 26.20
N LYS A 475 -16.63 3.55 26.41
CA LYS A 475 -16.28 2.97 27.72
C LYS A 475 -17.34 3.24 28.79
N ASN A 476 -18.61 3.32 28.41
CA ASN A 476 -19.74 3.48 29.32
C ASN A 476 -20.29 2.10 29.70
N TRP A 477 -19.66 1.49 30.70
CA TRP A 477 -19.94 0.12 31.10
C TRP A 477 -21.34 -0.06 31.70
N ASN A 478 -21.85 0.92 32.44
CA ASN A 478 -23.20 0.87 33.01
C ASN A 478 -24.26 0.71 31.91
N SER A 479 -24.20 1.55 30.87
CA SER A 479 -25.12 1.44 29.73
C SER A 479 -24.84 0.19 28.89
N PHE A 480 -23.58 -0.22 28.72
CA PHE A 480 -23.26 -1.47 28.04
C PHE A 480 -23.94 -2.68 28.71
N PHE A 481 -23.78 -2.82 30.04
CA PHE A 481 -24.34 -3.93 30.80
C PHE A 481 -25.86 -3.92 30.86
N GLN A 482 -26.48 -2.74 30.87
CA GLN A 482 -27.94 -2.60 30.76
C GLN A 482 -28.50 -3.30 29.52
N TYR A 483 -27.79 -3.27 28.39
CA TYR A 483 -28.24 -3.85 27.12
C TYR A 483 -27.66 -5.23 26.81
N LEU A 484 -26.71 -5.71 27.60
CA LEU A 484 -26.06 -7.00 27.37
C LEU A 484 -27.04 -8.17 27.56
N THR A 485 -27.79 -8.20 28.64
CA THR A 485 -28.77 -9.28 28.88
C THR A 485 -29.83 -9.37 27.79
N PRO A 486 -30.52 -8.27 27.39
CA PRO A 486 -31.43 -8.29 26.24
C PRO A 486 -30.75 -8.73 24.94
N TYR A 487 -29.51 -8.33 24.70
CA TYR A 487 -28.75 -8.75 23.53
C TYR A 487 -28.58 -10.27 23.52
N VAL A 488 -28.04 -10.85 24.59
CA VAL A 488 -27.80 -12.30 24.67
C VAL A 488 -29.11 -13.07 24.55
N ALA A 489 -30.20 -12.60 25.19
CA ALA A 489 -31.52 -13.23 25.11
C ALA A 489 -32.15 -13.19 23.71
N ASN A 490 -31.71 -12.28 22.84
CA ASN A 490 -32.21 -12.18 21.46
C ASN A 490 -31.56 -13.22 20.52
N TYR A 491 -30.55 -13.96 20.98
CA TYR A 491 -29.89 -15.03 20.24
C TYR A 491 -30.07 -16.37 20.95
N ASP A 492 -30.13 -17.44 20.17
CA ASP A 492 -29.89 -18.78 20.70
C ASP A 492 -28.38 -19.05 20.67
N ILE A 493 -27.77 -19.08 21.85
CA ILE A 493 -26.32 -19.30 22.04
C ILE A 493 -25.86 -20.60 21.36
N ASN A 494 -26.72 -21.61 21.28
CA ASN A 494 -26.39 -22.90 20.66
C ASN A 494 -26.27 -22.80 19.14
N THR A 495 -26.89 -21.79 18.54
CA THR A 495 -26.88 -21.55 17.08
C THR A 495 -25.92 -20.43 16.66
N MET A 496 -25.26 -19.76 17.62
CA MET A 496 -24.36 -18.64 17.30
C MET A 496 -23.23 -19.06 16.36
N ASP A 497 -22.87 -18.21 15.41
CA ASP A 497 -21.67 -18.45 14.59
C ASP A 497 -20.37 -18.17 15.37
N ARG A 498 -19.22 -18.52 14.81
CA ARG A 498 -17.89 -18.33 15.44
C ARG A 498 -17.64 -16.87 15.85
N ARG A 499 -18.04 -15.89 15.03
CA ARG A 499 -17.83 -14.46 15.31
C ARG A 499 -18.75 -13.99 16.44
N GLN A 500 -19.97 -14.50 16.51
CA GLN A 500 -20.92 -14.22 17.58
C GLN A 500 -20.43 -14.80 18.91
N LEU A 501 -19.91 -16.03 18.92
CA LEU A 501 -19.30 -16.63 20.11
C LEU A 501 -18.07 -15.83 20.57
N TYR A 502 -17.23 -15.39 19.65
CA TYR A 502 -16.09 -14.52 19.96
C TYR A 502 -16.51 -13.18 20.56
N HIS A 503 -17.53 -12.54 20.00
CA HIS A 503 -18.08 -11.31 20.59
C HIS A 503 -18.69 -11.56 21.98
N LEU A 504 -19.39 -12.68 22.18
CA LEU A 504 -19.96 -13.04 23.49
C LEU A 504 -18.86 -13.28 24.53
N HIS A 505 -17.77 -13.96 24.17
CA HIS A 505 -16.59 -14.11 25.03
C HIS A 505 -16.05 -12.76 25.51
N TRP A 506 -15.85 -11.80 24.59
CA TRP A 506 -15.42 -10.45 24.96
C TRP A 506 -16.42 -9.72 25.86
N CYS A 507 -17.73 -9.89 25.63
CA CYS A 507 -18.74 -9.33 26.51
C CYS A 507 -18.62 -9.88 27.94
N VAL A 508 -18.39 -11.20 28.09
CA VAL A 508 -18.15 -11.84 29.41
C VAL A 508 -16.86 -11.32 30.04
N TRP A 509 -15.80 -11.13 29.25
CA TRP A 509 -14.56 -10.51 29.74
C TRP A 509 -14.79 -9.10 30.29
N TYR A 510 -15.62 -8.29 29.61
CA TYR A 510 -16.00 -6.97 30.12
C TYR A 510 -16.82 -7.05 31.40
N VAL A 511 -17.71 -8.02 31.55
CA VAL A 511 -18.42 -8.26 32.82
C VAL A 511 -17.42 -8.54 33.93
N PHE A 512 -16.43 -9.42 33.71
CA PHE A 512 -15.35 -9.64 34.66
C PHE A 512 -14.60 -8.35 35.01
N LYS A 513 -14.20 -7.55 34.01
CA LYS A 513 -13.40 -6.35 34.24
C LYS A 513 -14.15 -5.24 34.96
N TYR A 514 -15.35 -4.91 34.48
CA TYR A 514 -15.98 -3.63 34.81
C TYR A 514 -17.32 -3.76 35.54
N CYS A 515 -17.90 -4.96 35.65
CA CYS A 515 -19.18 -5.15 36.33
C CYS A 515 -18.99 -5.52 37.80
N ASN A 516 -19.84 -4.96 38.67
CA ASN A 516 -19.94 -5.33 40.09
C ASN A 516 -21.29 -5.96 40.46
N ASP A 517 -22.21 -6.10 39.51
CA ASP A 517 -23.51 -6.75 39.71
C ASP A 517 -23.34 -8.28 39.73
N LYS A 518 -23.58 -8.88 40.91
CA LYS A 518 -23.48 -10.33 41.12
C LYS A 518 -24.46 -11.13 40.26
N ALA A 519 -25.67 -10.61 40.01
CA ALA A 519 -26.66 -11.29 39.19
C ALA A 519 -26.18 -11.35 37.73
N LEU A 520 -25.65 -10.25 37.19
CA LEU A 520 -25.10 -10.23 35.84
C LEU A 520 -23.84 -11.10 35.72
N MET A 521 -22.97 -11.12 36.72
CA MET A 521 -21.81 -12.04 36.75
C MET A 521 -22.26 -13.51 36.74
N GLN A 522 -23.29 -13.87 37.50
CA GLN A 522 -23.85 -15.22 37.48
C GLN A 522 -24.45 -15.58 36.11
N MET A 523 -25.08 -14.62 35.43
CA MET A 523 -25.57 -14.81 34.05
C MET A 523 -24.41 -15.03 33.08
N ALA A 524 -23.36 -14.22 33.19
CA ALA A 524 -22.18 -14.32 32.34
C ALA A 524 -21.43 -15.66 32.50
N LEU A 525 -21.40 -16.25 33.71
CA LEU A 525 -20.92 -17.61 33.91
C LEU A 525 -21.73 -18.66 33.13
N ARG A 526 -23.06 -18.50 33.02
CA ARG A 526 -23.88 -19.41 32.21
C ARG A 526 -23.67 -19.23 30.71
N TRP A 527 -23.30 -18.02 30.29
CA TRP A 527 -23.05 -17.72 28.87
C TRP A 527 -21.70 -18.25 28.38
N ILE A 528 -20.68 -18.28 29.25
CA ILE A 528 -19.33 -18.70 28.84
C ILE A 528 -19.20 -20.22 28.68
N ASP A 529 -20.03 -21.01 29.36
CA ASP A 529 -19.98 -22.48 29.28
C ASP A 529 -20.23 -23.00 27.85
N PRO A 530 -21.33 -22.62 27.15
CA PRO A 530 -21.52 -22.99 25.74
C PRO A 530 -20.44 -22.44 24.81
N VAL A 531 -19.80 -21.32 25.15
CA VAL A 531 -18.70 -20.76 24.34
C VAL A 531 -17.49 -21.69 24.39
N ILE A 532 -17.10 -22.13 25.59
CA ILE A 532 -15.99 -23.07 25.78
C ILE A 532 -16.27 -24.37 25.02
N GLU A 533 -17.45 -24.98 25.24
CA GLU A 533 -17.83 -26.24 24.61
C GLU A 533 -17.77 -26.16 23.08
N ARG A 534 -18.29 -25.09 22.48
CA ARG A 534 -18.34 -24.96 21.03
C ARG A 534 -17.01 -24.59 20.40
N TRP A 535 -16.11 -23.92 21.12
CA TRP A 535 -14.77 -23.63 20.63
C TRP A 535 -13.90 -24.88 20.54
N VAL A 536 -14.05 -25.83 21.48
CA VAL A 536 -13.47 -27.18 21.39
C VAL A 536 -13.85 -27.83 20.07
N ASN A 537 -15.16 -27.85 19.77
CA ASN A 537 -15.69 -28.49 18.57
C ASN A 537 -15.28 -27.80 17.25
N GLN A 538 -14.80 -26.56 17.32
CA GLN A 538 -14.34 -25.78 16.16
C GLN A 538 -12.81 -25.76 16.02
N GLY A 539 -12.07 -26.54 16.82
CA GLY A 539 -10.61 -26.57 16.80
C GLY A 539 -9.97 -25.20 17.11
N THR A 540 -10.67 -24.34 17.86
CA THR A 540 -10.15 -23.04 18.33
C THR A 540 -9.60 -23.21 19.73
N GLU A 541 -8.51 -22.50 20.07
CA GLU A 541 -7.92 -22.56 21.40
C GLU A 541 -8.93 -22.11 22.48
N ILE A 542 -9.19 -22.96 23.46
CA ILE A 542 -10.20 -22.77 24.52
C ILE A 542 -9.65 -22.10 25.79
N ASN A 543 -8.32 -21.94 25.85
CA ASN A 543 -7.59 -21.28 26.94
C ASN A 543 -8.21 -19.92 27.32
N ALA A 544 -8.53 -19.06 26.34
CA ALA A 544 -9.04 -17.72 26.58
C ALA A 544 -10.43 -17.67 27.25
N PRO A 545 -11.46 -18.40 26.76
CA PRO A 545 -12.75 -18.43 27.43
C PRO A 545 -12.70 -19.19 28.77
N MET A 546 -11.85 -20.21 28.92
CA MET A 546 -11.62 -20.88 30.20
C MET A 546 -10.98 -19.94 31.24
N ASP A 547 -9.97 -19.15 30.84
CA ASP A 547 -9.33 -18.15 31.68
C ASP A 547 -10.33 -17.07 32.12
N THR A 548 -11.20 -16.64 31.19
CA THR A 548 -12.28 -15.70 31.46
C THR A 548 -13.25 -16.25 32.50
N LYS A 549 -13.64 -17.53 32.38
CA LYS A 549 -14.48 -18.21 33.38
C LYS A 549 -13.80 -18.26 34.75
N ALA A 550 -12.52 -18.61 34.81
CA ALA A 550 -11.77 -18.65 36.07
C ALA A 550 -11.68 -17.27 36.74
N CYS A 551 -11.40 -16.22 35.96
CA CYS A 551 -11.36 -14.85 36.44
C CYS A 551 -12.72 -14.39 37.01
N LEU A 552 -13.82 -14.76 36.33
CA LEU A 552 -15.17 -14.44 36.79
C LEU A 552 -15.56 -15.20 38.07
N LEU A 553 -15.25 -16.50 38.14
CA LEU A 553 -15.43 -17.31 39.36
C LEU A 553 -14.70 -16.69 40.55
N TYR A 554 -13.45 -16.26 40.34
CA TYR A 554 -12.65 -15.62 41.37
C TYR A 554 -13.29 -14.31 41.86
N LYS A 555 -13.70 -13.44 40.95
CA LYS A 555 -14.37 -12.16 41.28
C LYS A 555 -15.67 -12.36 42.06
N MET A 556 -16.36 -13.48 41.84
CA MET A 556 -17.57 -13.85 42.57
C MET A 556 -17.31 -14.51 43.93
N GLY A 557 -16.05 -14.70 44.32
CA GLY A 557 -15.65 -15.30 45.59
C GLY A 557 -15.47 -16.83 45.56
N ARG A 558 -15.65 -17.47 44.40
CA ARG A 558 -15.46 -18.92 44.21
C ARG A 558 -13.98 -19.24 43.97
N LYS A 559 -13.14 -18.91 44.95
CA LYS A 559 -11.67 -18.89 44.81
C LYS A 559 -11.07 -20.26 44.48
N GLU A 560 -11.47 -21.30 45.20
CA GLU A 560 -10.96 -22.66 45.00
C GLU A 560 -11.25 -23.17 43.58
N GLU A 561 -12.48 -22.96 43.10
CA GLU A 561 -12.89 -23.35 41.76
C GLU A 561 -12.13 -22.59 40.68
N ALA A 562 -11.90 -21.28 40.88
CA ALA A 562 -11.14 -20.46 39.96
C ALA A 562 -9.67 -20.92 39.85
N ILE A 563 -9.01 -21.17 40.99
CA ILE A 563 -7.61 -21.63 41.02
C ILE A 563 -7.48 -23.00 40.38
N LYS A 564 -8.39 -23.94 40.71
CA LYS A 564 -8.40 -25.27 40.09
C LYS A 564 -8.58 -25.19 38.57
N LEU A 565 -9.45 -24.31 38.09
CA LEU A 565 -9.62 -24.11 36.65
C LEU A 565 -8.35 -23.53 36.01
N GLN A 566 -7.70 -22.54 36.62
CA GLN A 566 -6.42 -22.01 36.11
C GLN A 566 -5.30 -23.07 36.09
N GLN A 567 -5.23 -23.93 37.11
CA GLN A 567 -4.29 -25.04 37.14
C GLN A 567 -4.55 -26.02 35.98
N SER A 568 -5.81 -26.37 35.71
CA SER A 568 -6.14 -27.21 34.55
C SER A 568 -5.74 -26.58 33.21
N ILE A 569 -5.82 -25.24 33.08
CA ILE A 569 -5.37 -24.52 31.88
C ILE A 569 -3.84 -24.65 31.73
N LEU A 570 -3.06 -24.57 32.81
CA LEU A 570 -1.61 -24.81 32.76
C LEU A 570 -1.25 -26.22 32.30
N GLU A 571 -1.99 -27.22 32.79
CA GLU A 571 -1.78 -28.63 32.42
C GLU A 571 -2.09 -28.86 30.94
N MET A 572 -3.17 -28.25 30.42
CA MET A 572 -3.58 -28.38 29.02
C MET A 572 -2.75 -27.51 28.07
N PHE A 573 -2.25 -26.36 28.53
CA PHE A 573 -1.53 -25.38 27.70
C PHE A 573 -0.23 -24.92 28.39
N PRO A 574 0.81 -25.79 28.46
CA PRO A 574 2.06 -25.48 29.16
C PRO A 574 2.79 -24.26 28.59
N ASP A 575 2.67 -24.00 27.29
CA ASP A 575 3.30 -22.87 26.61
C ASP A 575 2.76 -21.50 27.08
N MET A 576 1.61 -21.48 27.75
CA MET A 576 1.00 -20.26 28.32
C MET A 576 1.33 -20.06 29.80
N ALA A 577 2.29 -20.80 30.34
CA ALA A 577 2.58 -20.85 31.77
C ALA A 577 2.84 -19.49 32.40
N SER A 578 3.54 -18.58 31.71
CA SER A 578 3.93 -17.28 32.30
C SER A 578 2.72 -16.42 32.68
N GLY A 579 1.73 -16.26 31.79
CA GLY A 579 0.55 -15.43 32.05
C GLY A 579 -0.40 -16.05 33.07
N THR A 580 -0.63 -17.36 32.97
CA THR A 580 -1.55 -18.09 33.84
C THR A 580 -0.99 -18.25 35.26
N GLN A 581 0.33 -18.50 35.40
CA GLN A 581 0.97 -18.61 36.73
C GLN A 581 0.94 -17.28 37.49
N ILE A 582 1.14 -16.15 36.79
CA ILE A 582 1.01 -14.82 37.41
C ILE A 582 -0.41 -14.64 37.97
N ARG A 583 -1.44 -15.05 37.23
CA ARG A 583 -2.84 -14.99 37.70
C ARG A 583 -3.10 -15.88 38.90
N ILE A 584 -2.63 -17.14 38.90
CA ILE A 584 -2.77 -18.04 40.05
C ILE A 584 -2.12 -17.42 41.30
N ASN A 585 -0.92 -16.89 41.17
CA ASN A 585 -0.20 -16.27 42.29
C ASN A 585 -0.96 -15.07 42.84
N ALA A 586 -1.52 -14.21 41.98
CA ALA A 586 -2.36 -13.09 42.39
C ALA A 586 -3.65 -13.57 43.09
N MET A 587 -4.30 -14.61 42.56
CA MET A 587 -5.50 -15.19 43.15
C MET A 587 -5.24 -15.74 44.57
N LEU A 588 -4.13 -16.48 44.75
CA LEU A 588 -3.69 -17.03 46.04
C LEU A 588 -3.40 -15.94 47.08
N LYS A 589 -2.86 -14.81 46.64
CA LYS A 589 -2.61 -13.63 47.49
C LYS A 589 -3.88 -12.83 47.82
N GLY A 590 -5.02 -13.16 47.23
CA GLY A 590 -6.27 -12.42 47.44
C GLY A 590 -6.35 -11.11 46.66
N GLU A 591 -5.54 -10.92 45.63
CA GLU A 591 -5.47 -9.65 44.88
C GLU A 591 -6.69 -9.43 43.97
N GLU A 592 -7.09 -8.17 43.80
CA GLU A 592 -8.17 -7.78 42.88
C GLU A 592 -7.71 -7.80 41.42
N ILE A 593 -7.65 -8.99 40.82
CA ILE A 593 -7.13 -9.24 39.47
C ILE A 593 -7.88 -8.49 38.34
N TRP A 594 -9.05 -7.91 38.60
CA TRP A 594 -9.75 -7.08 37.61
C TRP A 594 -9.16 -5.65 37.50
N LEU A 595 -8.38 -5.20 38.50
CA LEU A 595 -7.74 -3.87 38.50
C LEU A 595 -6.34 -3.85 37.88
N THR A 596 -5.65 -5.00 37.87
CA THR A 596 -4.21 -5.06 37.59
C THR A 596 -3.85 -5.52 36.18
N PHE A 597 -4.66 -6.37 35.57
CA PHE A 597 -4.38 -6.90 34.23
C PHE A 597 -4.97 -5.98 33.16
N ARG A 598 -4.13 -5.49 32.23
CA ARG A 598 -4.57 -4.71 31.05
C ARG A 598 -4.91 -5.61 29.88
#